data_AF-A0A9F5IV77-F1
#
_entry.id   AF-A0A9F5IV77-F1
#
_cell.length_a   1.000
_cell.length_b   1.000
_cell.length_c   1.000
_cell.angle_alpha   90.00
_cell.angle_beta   90.00
_cell.angle_gamma   90.00
#
_symmetry.space_group_name_H-M   'P 1'
#
loop_
_entity.id
_entity.type
_entity.pdbx_description
1 polymer ?
#
loop_
_entity_poly.entity_id
_entity_poly.type
_entity_poly.pdbx_seq_one_letter_code
_entity_poly.pdbx_strand_id
1 'polypeptide(L)'
;MDCSCGRKGAVAALISAAAVISVCVTLMVSLAVRKQSLEDLAPRPSFYSGGDVLDYLLNLRRIDRKDGLLVTWYHAANNKSSMEEALEADVMALESDVTLEGYNTPNETEKPIMAHPPDVYSDNTLQDWLKAVLRLSNKVIKLDFKNIRTVGPSLDILVKTSSELIIDRPVWLNADILKGPNVPFDIAVNASQFLTLVQKKFPNCTISPGWTTLYLPLFPNKTYTQNMVEEMHTLVGKLPQQITFPVRAVMAKPAWTHLSWLLSQSKRYSLTLWQGKTDPVRVEDLLFIRNNSKPEQIYYDLYEPVLSQFKKIALYQPEPSAKYGWRS
;
A
#
# COMPACT_ATOMS: atom_id res chain seq x y z
N MET A 1 71.23 33.52 -2.24
CA MET A 1 70.00 34.30 -2.00
C MET A 1 69.45 34.64 -3.38
N ASP A 2 68.28 34.24 -3.85
CA ASP A 2 67.10 33.70 -3.18
C ASP A 2 66.27 32.87 -4.17
N CYS A 3 65.94 31.64 -3.79
CA CYS A 3 64.94 30.82 -4.47
C CYS A 3 63.82 30.51 -3.45
N SER A 4 63.16 31.56 -2.96
CA SER A 4 62.15 31.50 -1.88
C SER A 4 60.81 32.13 -2.27
N CYS A 5 60.72 32.77 -3.45
CA CYS A 5 59.55 33.59 -3.81
C CYS A 5 58.37 32.79 -4.42
N GLY A 6 58.62 31.65 -5.08
CA GLY A 6 57.56 30.87 -5.76
C GLY A 6 56.70 29.97 -4.87
N ARG A 7 57.24 29.49 -3.74
CA ARG A 7 56.57 28.52 -2.87
C ARG A 7 55.51 29.17 -1.97
N LYS A 8 55.71 30.44 -1.58
CA LYS A 8 54.75 31.19 -0.75
C LYS A 8 53.50 31.62 -1.54
N GLY A 9 53.66 32.00 -2.81
CA GLY A 9 52.55 32.37 -3.70
C GLY A 9 51.64 31.18 -4.05
N ALA A 10 52.23 30.01 -4.31
CA ALA A 10 51.47 28.78 -4.59
C ALA A 10 50.68 28.29 -3.37
N VAL A 11 51.27 28.37 -2.16
CA VAL A 11 50.58 28.01 -0.91
C VAL A 11 49.45 28.99 -0.59
N ALA A 12 49.66 30.30 -0.80
CA ALA A 12 48.60 31.30 -0.63
C ALA A 12 47.44 31.08 -1.62
N ALA A 13 47.72 30.79 -2.89
CA ALA A 13 46.70 30.49 -3.89
C ALA A 13 45.91 29.21 -3.58
N LEU A 14 46.57 28.16 -3.09
CA LEU A 14 45.91 26.91 -2.66
C LEU A 14 45.02 27.12 -1.43
N ILE A 15 45.48 27.92 -0.45
CA ILE A 15 44.67 28.27 0.73
C ILE A 15 43.45 29.10 0.32
N SER A 16 43.61 30.06 -0.59
CA SER A 16 42.50 30.86 -1.14
C SER A 16 41.51 29.99 -1.92
N ALA A 17 41.98 29.07 -2.76
CA ALA A 17 41.11 28.15 -3.50
C ALA A 17 40.33 27.20 -2.57
N ALA A 18 40.99 26.65 -1.55
CA ALA A 18 40.36 25.79 -0.55
C ALA A 18 39.30 26.55 0.27
N ALA A 19 39.57 27.81 0.64
CA ALA A 19 38.62 28.66 1.33
C ALA A 19 37.37 28.94 0.47
N VAL A 20 37.54 29.25 -0.81
CA VAL A 20 36.41 29.47 -1.75
C VAL A 20 35.56 28.21 -1.91
N ILE A 21 36.18 27.04 -2.08
CA ILE A 21 35.45 25.77 -2.19
C ILE A 21 34.66 25.48 -0.92
N SER A 22 35.26 25.67 0.26
CA SER A 22 34.60 25.45 1.55
C SER A 22 33.37 26.36 1.72
N VAL A 23 33.48 27.63 1.33
CA VAL A 23 32.36 28.59 1.34
C VAL A 23 31.25 28.16 0.38
N CYS A 24 31.60 27.74 -0.85
CA CYS A 24 30.62 27.25 -1.83
C CYS A 24 29.88 26.00 -1.33
N VAL A 25 30.58 25.02 -0.75
CA VAL A 25 29.96 23.81 -0.18
C VAL A 25 29.02 24.17 0.96
N THR A 26 29.44 25.07 1.86
CA THR A 26 28.62 25.51 3.00
C THR A 26 27.35 26.24 2.52
N LEU A 27 27.45 27.08 1.49
CA LEU A 27 26.31 27.73 0.84
C LEU A 27 25.35 26.72 0.19
N MET A 28 25.88 25.73 -0.51
CA MET A 28 25.06 24.69 -1.13
C MET A 28 24.32 23.83 -0.09
N VAL A 29 25.02 23.44 0.98
CA VAL A 29 24.42 22.68 2.09
C VAL A 29 23.35 23.52 2.80
N SER A 30 23.64 24.79 3.11
CA SER A 30 22.66 25.67 3.76
C SER A 30 21.45 25.97 2.88
N LEU A 31 21.62 26.13 1.57
CA LEU A 31 20.52 26.26 0.62
C LEU A 31 19.69 24.97 0.54
N ALA A 32 20.32 23.80 0.53
CA ALA A 32 19.63 22.52 0.53
C ALA A 32 18.83 22.29 1.82
N VAL A 33 19.45 22.57 2.98
CA VAL A 33 18.79 22.49 4.30
C VAL A 33 17.63 23.48 4.37
N ARG A 34 17.81 24.71 3.86
CA ARG A 34 16.75 25.72 3.83
C ARG A 34 15.60 25.32 2.90
N LYS A 35 15.90 24.75 1.73
CA LYS A 35 14.89 24.22 0.81
C LYS A 35 14.09 23.09 1.47
N GLN A 36 14.77 22.17 2.15
CA GLN A 36 14.13 21.08 2.89
C GLN A 36 13.25 21.60 4.04
N SER A 37 13.74 22.59 4.79
CA SER A 37 12.96 23.27 5.83
C SER A 37 11.74 24.00 5.28
N LEU A 38 11.84 24.63 4.11
CA LEU A 38 10.72 25.29 3.44
C LEU A 38 9.70 24.28 2.90
N GLU A 39 10.14 23.12 2.43
CA GLU A 39 9.26 22.02 2.04
C GLU A 39 8.54 21.39 3.25
N ASP A 40 9.20 21.31 4.41
CA ASP A 40 8.58 20.85 5.67
C ASP A 40 7.58 21.86 6.25
N LEU A 41 7.77 23.16 5.94
CA LEU A 41 6.87 24.25 6.34
C LEU A 41 5.70 24.47 5.37
N ALA A 42 5.72 23.85 4.19
CA ALA A 42 4.59 23.91 3.27
C ALA A 42 3.35 23.28 3.95
N PRO A 43 2.20 23.96 3.95
CA PRO A 43 0.98 23.38 4.51
C PRO A 43 0.70 22.04 3.84
N ARG A 44 0.64 20.97 4.62
CA ARG A 44 0.19 19.68 4.09
C ARG A 44 -1.23 19.85 3.58
N PRO A 45 -1.57 19.31 2.39
CA PRO A 45 -2.93 19.36 1.90
C PRO A 45 -3.90 18.82 2.96
N SER A 46 -4.85 19.64 3.40
CA SER A 46 -5.92 19.19 4.30
C SER A 46 -7.11 18.75 3.46
N PHE A 47 -7.23 17.46 3.21
CA PHE A 47 -8.46 16.86 2.67
C PHE A 47 -8.86 15.65 3.52
N TYR A 48 -10.15 15.36 3.58
CA TYR A 48 -10.73 14.22 4.28
C TYR A 48 -11.21 13.17 3.28
N SER A 49 -10.62 11.97 3.31
CA SER A 49 -10.91 10.88 2.39
C SER A 49 -11.86 9.84 2.99
N GLY A 50 -12.99 10.26 3.56
CA GLY A 50 -14.05 9.32 4.01
C GLY A 50 -13.73 8.46 5.24
N GLY A 51 -12.52 8.50 5.79
CA GLY A 51 -12.15 7.86 7.06
C GLY A 51 -11.96 6.33 6.97
N ASP A 52 -12.33 5.61 8.02
CA ASP A 52 -12.24 4.16 8.10
C ASP A 52 -13.26 3.48 7.17
N VAL A 53 -12.85 2.38 6.51
CA VAL A 53 -13.70 1.69 5.52
C VAL A 53 -14.96 1.09 6.15
N LEU A 54 -14.86 0.48 7.33
CA LEU A 54 -16.03 -0.14 7.95
C LEU A 54 -17.00 0.93 8.45
N ASP A 55 -16.50 2.04 9.00
CA ASP A 55 -17.33 3.19 9.36
C ASP A 55 -18.02 3.81 8.13
N TYR A 56 -17.27 4.00 7.05
CA TYR A 56 -17.81 4.53 5.79
C TYR A 56 -18.94 3.65 5.24
N LEU A 57 -18.71 2.34 5.15
CA LEU A 57 -19.69 1.40 4.60
C LEU A 57 -20.90 1.22 5.51
N LEU A 58 -20.73 1.30 6.84
CA LEU A 58 -21.83 1.34 7.79
C LEU A 58 -22.71 2.58 7.61
N ASN A 59 -22.09 3.76 7.48
CA ASN A 59 -22.82 5.01 7.26
C ASN A 59 -23.62 5.00 5.96
N LEU A 60 -23.10 4.34 4.93
CA LEU A 60 -23.81 4.09 3.67
C LEU A 60 -24.85 2.97 3.74
N ARG A 61 -24.98 2.27 4.87
CA ARG A 61 -25.83 1.08 5.06
C ARG A 61 -25.53 -0.04 4.06
N ARG A 62 -24.28 -0.14 3.60
CA ARG A 62 -23.78 -1.21 2.73
C ARG A 62 -23.46 -2.48 3.52
N ILE A 63 -23.17 -2.32 4.80
CA ILE A 63 -22.98 -3.40 5.78
C ILE A 63 -23.81 -3.09 7.02
N ASP A 64 -24.16 -4.11 7.81
CA ASP A 64 -24.99 -3.99 9.02
C ASP A 64 -24.17 -4.01 10.33
N ARG A 65 -22.88 -4.37 10.24
CA ARG A 65 -21.92 -4.40 11.34
C ARG A 65 -20.49 -4.24 10.82
N LYS A 66 -19.54 -3.92 11.70
CA LYS A 66 -18.11 -3.90 11.37
C LYS A 66 -17.59 -5.34 11.25
N ASP A 67 -17.50 -5.83 10.03
CA ASP A 67 -16.92 -7.14 9.72
C ASP A 67 -16.28 -7.07 8.33
N GLY A 68 -14.96 -7.26 8.26
CA GLY A 68 -14.22 -7.15 7.00
C GLY A 68 -14.59 -8.23 5.98
N LEU A 69 -15.27 -9.32 6.40
CA LEU A 69 -15.85 -10.31 5.49
C LEU A 69 -17.04 -9.78 4.68
N LEU A 70 -17.73 -8.74 5.17
CA LEU A 70 -18.86 -8.15 4.47
C LEU A 70 -18.42 -7.22 3.33
N VAL A 71 -17.19 -6.71 3.38
CA VAL A 71 -16.64 -5.85 2.33
C VAL A 71 -16.39 -6.68 1.08
N THR A 72 -17.07 -6.34 -0.01
CA THR A 72 -16.90 -6.98 -1.32
C THR A 72 -15.97 -6.18 -2.21
N TRP A 73 -15.05 -6.88 -2.88
CA TRP A 73 -13.99 -6.31 -3.69
C TRP A 73 -14.19 -6.69 -5.15
N TYR A 74 -13.90 -5.75 -6.06
CA TYR A 74 -13.58 -6.07 -7.45
C TYR A 74 -12.07 -5.89 -7.62
N HIS A 75 -11.42 -6.99 -8.00
CA HIS A 75 -9.97 -7.09 -8.11
C HIS A 75 -9.50 -6.71 -9.52
N ALA A 76 -8.40 -5.96 -9.63
CA ALA A 76 -7.72 -5.63 -10.87
C ALA A 76 -8.61 -4.95 -11.94
N ALA A 77 -9.33 -3.88 -11.57
CA ALA A 77 -10.17 -3.07 -12.47
C ALA A 77 -9.32 -2.17 -13.41
N ASN A 78 -8.40 -2.77 -14.16
CA ASN A 78 -7.26 -2.07 -14.78
C ASN A 78 -7.54 -1.45 -16.15
N ASN A 79 -8.49 -1.96 -16.91
CA ASN A 79 -8.86 -1.38 -18.22
C ASN A 79 -10.28 -0.78 -18.16
N LYS A 80 -10.67 0.00 -19.16
CA LYS A 80 -11.98 0.66 -19.16
C LYS A 80 -13.14 -0.31 -19.02
N SER A 81 -13.10 -1.42 -19.75
CA SER A 81 -14.16 -2.44 -19.69
C SER A 81 -14.30 -3.05 -18.29
N SER A 82 -13.20 -3.45 -17.65
CA SER A 82 -13.22 -3.99 -16.29
C SER A 82 -13.63 -2.96 -15.24
N MET A 83 -13.26 -1.69 -15.44
CA MET A 83 -13.70 -0.60 -14.57
C MET A 83 -15.21 -0.37 -14.71
N GLU A 84 -15.74 -0.33 -15.92
CA GLU A 84 -17.19 -0.20 -16.18
C GLU A 84 -17.97 -1.36 -15.55
N GLU A 85 -17.50 -2.60 -15.70
CA GLU A 85 -18.08 -3.76 -15.02
C GLU A 85 -18.05 -3.61 -13.49
N ALA A 86 -16.92 -3.17 -12.92
CA ALA A 86 -16.77 -2.96 -11.49
C ALA A 86 -17.70 -1.85 -10.94
N LEU A 87 -17.96 -0.82 -11.76
CA LEU A 87 -18.88 0.27 -11.42
C LEU A 87 -20.33 -0.23 -11.34
N GLU A 88 -20.74 -1.10 -12.26
CA GLU A 88 -22.07 -1.68 -12.32
C GLU A 88 -22.30 -2.81 -11.30
N ALA A 89 -21.24 -3.57 -10.97
CA ALA A 89 -21.32 -4.70 -10.05
C ALA A 89 -21.71 -4.28 -8.61
N ASP A 90 -22.36 -5.17 -7.86
CA ASP A 90 -22.69 -4.95 -6.44
C ASP A 90 -21.49 -5.21 -5.50
N VAL A 91 -20.38 -4.53 -5.81
CA VAL A 91 -19.15 -4.50 -5.01
C VAL A 91 -19.00 -3.17 -4.28
N MET A 92 -18.32 -3.19 -3.13
CA MET A 92 -18.14 -2.02 -2.26
C MET A 92 -16.79 -1.34 -2.45
N ALA A 93 -15.77 -2.06 -2.91
CA ALA A 93 -14.41 -1.58 -3.09
C ALA A 93 -13.84 -2.00 -4.45
N LEU A 94 -13.09 -1.10 -5.08
CA LEU A 94 -12.36 -1.32 -6.32
C LEU A 94 -10.87 -1.30 -6.04
N GLU A 95 -10.18 -2.34 -6.46
CA GLU A 95 -8.74 -2.41 -6.51
C GLU A 95 -8.27 -2.27 -7.96
N SER A 96 -7.22 -1.49 -8.19
CA SER A 96 -6.56 -1.38 -9.48
C SER A 96 -5.06 -1.15 -9.33
N ASP A 97 -4.32 -1.81 -10.21
CA ASP A 97 -2.88 -1.79 -10.29
C ASP A 97 -2.40 -0.55 -11.06
N VAL A 98 -1.39 0.12 -10.53
CA VAL A 98 -0.86 1.36 -11.10
C VAL A 98 0.61 1.20 -11.47
N THR A 99 0.95 1.57 -12.71
CA THR A 99 2.32 1.62 -13.23
C THR A 99 2.51 2.85 -14.14
N LEU A 100 3.70 3.03 -14.69
CA LEU A 100 3.95 4.03 -15.73
C LEU A 100 3.69 3.41 -17.11
N GLU A 101 3.13 4.21 -18.02
CA GLU A 101 2.99 3.84 -19.42
C GLU A 101 4.36 3.54 -20.03
N GLY A 102 4.52 2.36 -20.61
CA GLY A 102 5.79 1.89 -21.17
C GLY A 102 6.89 1.61 -20.14
N TYR A 103 6.56 1.38 -18.86
CA TYR A 103 7.57 1.14 -17.81
C TYR A 103 8.64 0.12 -18.20
N ASN A 104 9.92 0.45 -17.97
CA ASN A 104 11.09 -0.32 -18.37
C ASN A 104 11.22 -0.61 -19.88
N THR A 105 10.59 0.21 -20.73
CA THR A 105 10.75 0.15 -22.19
C THR A 105 11.34 1.47 -22.73
N PRO A 106 11.84 1.50 -23.98
CA PRO A 106 12.27 2.75 -24.61
C PRO A 106 11.16 3.82 -24.74
N ASN A 107 9.89 3.44 -24.58
CA ASN A 107 8.73 4.32 -24.68
C ASN A 107 8.16 4.71 -23.30
N GLU A 108 8.91 4.52 -22.20
CA GLU A 108 8.48 4.93 -20.86
C GLU A 108 8.11 6.42 -20.82
N THR A 109 6.94 6.73 -20.26
CA THR A 109 6.49 8.11 -20.00
C THR A 109 6.25 8.33 -18.51
N GLU A 110 6.06 9.59 -18.10
CA GLU A 110 5.72 9.92 -16.70
C GLU A 110 4.24 9.70 -16.36
N LYS A 111 3.45 9.15 -17.30
CA LYS A 111 2.00 9.03 -17.19
C LYS A 111 1.60 7.77 -16.41
N PRO A 112 0.92 7.91 -15.25
CA PRO A 112 0.39 6.76 -14.54
C PRO A 112 -0.82 6.17 -15.27
N ILE A 113 -0.80 4.86 -15.44
CA ILE A 113 -1.86 4.08 -16.08
C ILE A 113 -2.27 2.92 -15.17
N MET A 114 -3.47 2.41 -15.42
CA MET A 114 -4.01 1.26 -14.72
C MET A 114 -3.54 -0.03 -15.41
N ALA A 115 -2.52 -0.70 -14.88
CA ALA A 115 -1.99 -1.95 -15.45
C ALA A 115 -1.20 -2.77 -14.42
N HIS A 116 -1.34 -4.10 -14.52
CA HIS A 116 -0.57 -5.07 -13.77
C HIS A 116 0.51 -5.68 -14.66
N PRO A 117 1.79 -5.77 -14.24
CA PRO A 117 2.82 -6.49 -14.97
C PRO A 117 2.40 -7.92 -15.37
N PRO A 118 2.70 -8.40 -16.58
CA PRO A 118 3.64 -7.83 -17.54
C PRO A 118 3.08 -6.68 -18.40
N ASP A 119 1.81 -6.32 -18.23
CA ASP A 119 1.21 -5.23 -18.99
C ASP A 119 1.79 -3.89 -18.54
N VAL A 120 2.31 -3.14 -19.51
CA VAL A 120 2.88 -1.79 -19.33
C VAL A 120 2.15 -0.74 -20.18
N TYR A 121 1.04 -1.13 -20.79
CA TYR A 121 0.14 -0.25 -21.54
C TYR A 121 -1.30 -0.58 -21.13
N SER A 122 -2.17 0.44 -21.13
CA SER A 122 -3.59 0.31 -20.81
C SER A 122 -4.37 1.38 -21.55
N ASP A 123 -5.63 1.09 -21.85
CA ASP A 123 -6.57 2.07 -22.41
C ASP A 123 -7.13 3.03 -21.35
N ASN A 124 -6.74 2.83 -20.08
CA ASN A 124 -7.21 3.58 -18.94
C ASN A 124 -6.05 4.22 -18.16
N THR A 125 -6.09 5.55 -18.08
CA THR A 125 -5.14 6.32 -17.28
C THR A 125 -5.60 6.34 -15.83
N LEU A 126 -4.68 6.52 -14.87
CA LEU A 126 -5.10 6.69 -13.47
C LEU A 126 -6.07 7.87 -13.32
N GLN A 127 -5.84 8.96 -14.07
CA GLN A 127 -6.68 10.15 -14.00
C GLN A 127 -8.10 9.89 -14.50
N ASP A 128 -8.24 9.20 -15.64
CA ASP A 128 -9.56 8.89 -16.22
C ASP A 128 -10.30 7.88 -15.34
N TRP A 129 -9.60 6.85 -14.87
CA TRP A 129 -10.15 5.87 -13.95
C TRP A 129 -10.66 6.52 -12.67
N LEU A 130 -9.85 7.37 -12.03
CA LEU A 130 -10.22 8.05 -10.79
C LEU A 130 -11.41 8.97 -10.99
N LYS A 131 -11.44 9.71 -12.11
CA LYS A 131 -12.59 10.57 -12.46
C LYS A 131 -13.87 9.77 -12.68
N ALA A 132 -13.80 8.62 -13.35
CA ALA A 132 -14.96 7.76 -13.55
C ALA A 132 -15.47 7.19 -12.22
N VAL A 133 -14.58 6.61 -11.41
CA VAL A 133 -14.94 6.02 -10.11
C VAL A 133 -15.55 7.04 -9.16
N LEU A 134 -14.99 8.26 -9.10
CA LEU A 134 -15.49 9.33 -8.24
C LEU A 134 -16.87 9.83 -8.67
N ARG A 135 -17.12 9.96 -9.98
CA ARG A 135 -18.37 10.50 -10.52
C ARG A 135 -19.52 9.50 -10.54
N LEU A 136 -19.21 8.22 -10.76
CA LEU A 136 -20.21 7.20 -11.08
C LEU A 136 -20.53 6.27 -9.91
N SER A 137 -19.78 6.35 -8.81
CA SER A 137 -19.97 5.45 -7.67
C SER A 137 -19.67 6.12 -6.34
N ASN A 138 -19.82 5.37 -5.25
CA ASN A 138 -19.37 5.68 -3.89
C ASN A 138 -18.40 4.60 -3.37
N LYS A 139 -17.74 3.88 -4.27
CA LYS A 139 -16.94 2.71 -3.91
C LYS A 139 -15.61 3.13 -3.28
N VAL A 140 -15.13 2.32 -2.33
CA VAL A 140 -13.79 2.47 -1.74
C VAL A 140 -12.75 2.28 -2.84
N ILE A 141 -11.69 3.07 -2.80
CA ILE A 141 -10.62 3.05 -3.80
C ILE A 141 -9.39 2.40 -3.19
N LYS A 142 -8.82 1.39 -3.84
CA LYS A 142 -7.52 0.82 -3.51
C LYS A 142 -6.62 0.88 -4.75
N LEU A 143 -5.49 1.58 -4.63
CA LEU A 143 -4.51 1.72 -5.70
C LEU A 143 -3.27 0.89 -5.36
N ASP A 144 -2.93 -0.09 -6.19
CA ASP A 144 -1.75 -0.95 -5.99
C ASP A 144 -0.57 -0.54 -6.88
N PHE A 145 0.39 0.17 -6.28
CA PHE A 145 1.56 0.67 -7.00
C PHE A 145 2.59 -0.43 -7.25
N LYS A 146 2.86 -0.70 -8.53
CA LYS A 146 3.78 -1.77 -8.96
C LYS A 146 5.24 -1.33 -9.05
N ASN A 147 5.52 -0.04 -8.95
CA ASN A 147 6.88 0.49 -8.93
C ASN A 147 6.92 1.86 -8.21
N ILE A 148 8.10 2.23 -7.70
CA ILE A 148 8.25 3.50 -6.96
C ILE A 148 8.14 4.74 -7.86
N ARG A 149 8.50 4.63 -9.15
CA ARG A 149 8.47 5.77 -10.08
C ARG A 149 7.06 6.28 -10.34
N THR A 150 6.05 5.41 -10.30
CA THR A 150 4.65 5.81 -10.49
C THR A 150 4.02 6.47 -9.26
N VAL A 151 4.55 6.23 -8.05
CA VAL A 151 3.93 6.71 -6.79
C VAL A 151 3.85 8.24 -6.77
N GLY A 152 4.97 8.93 -7.04
CA GLY A 152 5.03 10.39 -6.99
C GLY A 152 4.01 11.08 -7.91
N PRO A 153 4.01 10.79 -9.22
CA PRO A 153 3.03 11.31 -10.18
C PRO A 153 1.59 10.92 -9.87
N SER A 154 1.36 9.69 -9.38
CA SER A 154 0.01 9.23 -9.02
C SER A 154 -0.57 10.00 -7.83
N LEU A 155 0.25 10.29 -6.81
CA LEU A 155 -0.17 11.12 -5.69
C LEU A 155 -0.46 12.56 -6.12
N ASP A 156 0.25 13.11 -7.11
CA ASP A 156 -0.07 14.43 -7.67
C ASP A 156 -1.45 14.44 -8.35
N ILE A 157 -1.78 13.37 -9.08
CA ILE A 157 -3.11 13.18 -9.66
C ILE A 157 -4.19 13.11 -8.57
N LEU A 158 -3.95 12.35 -7.49
CA LEU A 158 -4.88 12.25 -6.37
C LEU A 158 -5.10 13.61 -5.69
N VAL A 159 -4.04 14.36 -5.41
CA VAL A 159 -4.13 15.70 -4.80
C VAL A 159 -4.91 16.65 -5.70
N LYS A 160 -4.56 16.72 -6.99
CA LYS A 160 -5.29 17.53 -7.97
C LYS A 160 -6.77 17.15 -8.04
N THR A 161 -7.06 15.84 -8.10
CA THR A 161 -8.44 15.34 -8.19
C THR A 161 -9.22 15.62 -6.91
N SER A 162 -8.59 15.57 -5.73
CA SER A 162 -9.22 15.94 -4.47
C SER A 162 -9.71 17.39 -4.46
N SER A 163 -8.98 18.30 -5.15
CA SER A 163 -9.40 19.69 -5.31
C SER A 163 -10.48 19.89 -6.39
N GLU A 164 -10.49 19.04 -7.43
CA GLU A 164 -11.44 19.17 -8.55
C GLU A 164 -12.79 18.50 -8.29
N LEU A 165 -12.82 17.32 -7.65
CA LEU A 165 -14.01 16.48 -7.53
C LEU A 165 -14.41 16.13 -6.09
N ILE A 166 -13.61 16.48 -5.09
CA ILE A 166 -13.74 16.05 -3.70
C ILE A 166 -13.67 14.51 -3.58
N ILE A 167 -12.66 14.02 -2.90
CA ILE A 167 -12.57 12.59 -2.55
C ILE A 167 -13.20 12.43 -1.17
N ASP A 168 -14.45 11.99 -1.11
CA ASP A 168 -15.26 11.85 0.11
C ASP A 168 -15.40 10.40 0.61
N ARG A 169 -14.50 9.52 0.15
CA ARG A 169 -14.53 8.08 0.41
C ARG A 169 -13.12 7.54 0.69
N PRO A 170 -13.02 6.41 1.43
CA PRO A 170 -11.74 5.80 1.77
C PRO A 170 -10.87 5.51 0.55
N VAL A 171 -9.60 5.91 0.66
CA VAL A 171 -8.54 5.61 -0.31
C VAL A 171 -7.46 4.78 0.39
N TRP A 172 -7.14 3.64 -0.20
CA TRP A 172 -6.08 2.74 0.23
C TRP A 172 -4.91 2.85 -0.76
N LEU A 173 -3.73 3.13 -0.24
CA LEU A 173 -2.50 3.18 -1.03
C LEU A 173 -1.70 1.91 -0.75
N ASN A 174 -1.72 0.99 -1.70
CA ASN A 174 -1.11 -0.32 -1.62
C ASN A 174 0.23 -0.35 -2.36
N ALA A 175 1.21 -1.04 -1.78
CA ALA A 175 2.45 -1.41 -2.46
C ALA A 175 3.13 -2.55 -1.72
N ASP A 176 3.74 -3.48 -2.46
CA ASP A 176 4.63 -4.48 -1.88
C ASP A 176 6.00 -3.86 -1.60
N ILE A 177 6.23 -3.45 -0.36
CA ILE A 177 7.41 -2.66 0.04
C ILE A 177 8.52 -3.47 0.70
N LEU A 178 8.26 -4.75 0.99
CA LEU A 178 9.24 -5.67 1.55
C LEU A 178 9.34 -6.95 0.73
N LYS A 179 10.48 -7.62 0.82
CA LYS A 179 10.68 -8.97 0.29
C LYS A 179 9.92 -9.97 1.17
N GLY A 180 9.04 -10.75 0.56
CA GLY A 180 8.27 -11.77 1.27
C GLY A 180 8.70 -13.20 0.96
N PRO A 181 7.85 -14.16 1.34
CA PRO A 181 8.14 -15.58 1.19
C PRO A 181 8.40 -15.99 -0.26
N ASN A 182 9.40 -16.85 -0.42
CA ASN A 182 9.79 -17.55 -1.65
C ASN A 182 10.21 -16.66 -2.83
N VAL A 183 10.25 -15.33 -2.70
CA VAL A 183 10.74 -14.46 -3.77
C VAL A 183 12.27 -14.54 -3.83
N PRO A 184 12.88 -14.88 -4.99
CA PRO A 184 14.33 -15.02 -5.08
C PRO A 184 15.03 -13.65 -5.16
N PHE A 185 14.44 -12.68 -5.85
CA PHE A 185 15.02 -11.36 -6.11
C PHE A 185 14.32 -10.26 -5.32
N ASP A 186 15.00 -9.14 -5.10
CA ASP A 186 14.37 -7.96 -4.51
C ASP A 186 13.69 -7.14 -5.62
N ILE A 187 12.37 -7.23 -5.68
CA ILE A 187 11.51 -6.51 -6.62
C ILE A 187 10.54 -5.58 -5.89
N ALA A 188 10.74 -5.38 -4.59
CA ALA A 188 9.85 -4.58 -3.77
C ALA A 188 9.94 -3.10 -4.14
N VAL A 189 8.82 -2.39 -3.99
CA VAL A 189 8.78 -0.93 -4.04
C VAL A 189 9.61 -0.38 -2.89
N ASN A 190 10.43 0.65 -3.13
CA ASN A 190 11.28 1.22 -2.08
C ASN A 190 10.43 1.75 -0.91
N ALA A 191 10.51 1.08 0.24
CA ALA A 191 9.69 1.35 1.42
C ALA A 191 9.79 2.80 1.90
N SER A 192 11.02 3.30 2.10
CA SER A 192 11.27 4.65 2.60
C SER A 192 10.69 5.70 1.66
N GLN A 193 10.94 5.59 0.35
CA GLN A 193 10.41 6.53 -0.63
C GLN A 193 8.89 6.49 -0.70
N PHE A 194 8.27 5.30 -0.72
CA PHE A 194 6.82 5.14 -0.74
C PHE A 194 6.17 5.82 0.47
N LEU A 195 6.62 5.48 1.69
CA LEU A 195 6.07 6.02 2.92
C LEU A 195 6.29 7.54 3.04
N THR A 196 7.47 8.05 2.67
CA THR A 196 7.73 9.49 2.65
C THR A 196 6.82 10.23 1.66
N LEU A 197 6.62 9.69 0.45
CA LEU A 197 5.75 10.29 -0.55
C LEU A 197 4.29 10.34 -0.09
N VAL A 198 3.78 9.24 0.47
CA VAL A 198 2.43 9.19 1.07
C VAL A 198 2.28 10.25 2.14
N GLN A 199 3.24 10.35 3.08
CA GLN A 199 3.17 11.32 4.16
C GLN A 199 3.24 12.77 3.69
N LYS A 200 4.00 13.04 2.63
CA LYS A 200 4.17 14.38 2.06
C LYS A 200 2.95 14.82 1.27
N LYS A 201 2.39 13.94 0.43
CA LYS A 201 1.40 14.33 -0.58
C LYS A 201 -0.03 13.90 -0.24
N PHE A 202 -0.22 12.73 0.36
CA PHE A 202 -1.55 12.17 0.61
C PHE A 202 -1.64 11.45 1.97
N PRO A 203 -1.46 12.16 3.10
CA PRO A 203 -1.37 11.54 4.42
C PRO A 203 -2.73 11.03 4.95
N ASN A 204 -3.85 11.54 4.44
CA ASN A 204 -5.19 11.10 4.82
C ASN A 204 -5.63 9.92 3.94
N CYS A 205 -5.18 8.72 4.30
CA CYS A 205 -5.50 7.46 3.63
C CYS A 205 -5.30 6.28 4.58
N THR A 206 -5.71 5.09 4.15
CA THR A 206 -5.18 3.84 4.70
C THR A 206 -3.93 3.46 3.91
N ILE A 207 -2.86 3.08 4.60
CA ILE A 207 -1.67 2.54 3.93
C ILE A 207 -1.82 1.02 3.91
N SER A 208 -1.56 0.41 2.75
CA SER A 208 -1.63 -1.04 2.57
C SER A 208 -0.26 -1.62 2.16
N PRO A 209 0.70 -1.70 3.09
CA PRO A 209 2.05 -2.16 2.79
C PRO A 209 2.09 -3.68 2.80
N GLY A 210 2.50 -4.26 1.68
CA GLY A 210 2.59 -5.70 1.47
C GLY A 210 4.02 -6.21 1.37
N TRP A 211 4.11 -7.52 1.15
CA TRP A 211 5.34 -8.18 0.78
C TRP A 211 5.18 -8.77 -0.60
N THR A 212 6.24 -8.66 -1.40
CA THR A 212 6.35 -9.45 -2.63
C THR A 212 6.26 -10.93 -2.28
N THR A 213 5.45 -11.72 -3.00
CA THR A 213 5.27 -13.15 -2.69
C THR A 213 5.38 -14.00 -3.94
N LEU A 214 5.90 -15.21 -3.78
CA LEU A 214 5.86 -16.24 -4.81
C LEU A 214 5.26 -17.51 -4.23
N TYR A 215 4.23 -18.04 -4.89
CA TYR A 215 3.68 -19.35 -4.57
C TYR A 215 3.81 -20.23 -5.80
N LEU A 216 4.49 -21.37 -5.64
CA LEU A 216 4.63 -22.39 -6.67
C LEU A 216 4.22 -23.73 -6.05
N PRO A 217 3.18 -24.41 -6.57
CA PRO A 217 2.64 -25.63 -5.96
C PRO A 217 3.65 -26.76 -5.71
N LEU A 218 4.75 -26.80 -6.48
CA LEU A 218 5.74 -27.88 -6.49
C LEU A 218 7.07 -27.53 -5.79
N PHE A 219 7.19 -26.35 -5.19
CA PHE A 219 8.41 -25.90 -4.48
C PHE A 219 8.12 -25.68 -2.99
N PRO A 220 9.13 -25.76 -2.10
CA PRO A 220 8.91 -25.65 -0.66
C PRO A 220 8.15 -24.36 -0.32
N ASN A 221 6.93 -24.55 0.17
CA ASN A 221 5.96 -23.51 0.48
C ASN A 221 6.31 -22.84 1.80
N LYS A 222 7.39 -22.04 1.84
CA LYS A 222 7.70 -21.24 3.02
C LYS A 222 6.65 -20.15 3.15
N THR A 223 6.39 -19.77 4.40
CA THR A 223 5.45 -18.72 4.76
C THR A 223 6.17 -17.50 5.35
N TYR A 224 5.42 -16.47 5.73
CA TYR A 224 5.90 -15.29 6.42
C TYR A 224 6.57 -15.68 7.75
N THR A 225 7.75 -15.13 7.99
CA THR A 225 8.53 -15.38 9.21
C THR A 225 8.34 -14.27 10.22
N GLN A 226 8.75 -14.51 11.47
CA GLN A 226 8.80 -13.48 12.51
C GLN A 226 9.57 -12.23 12.05
N ASN A 227 10.78 -12.41 11.51
CA ASN A 227 11.60 -11.29 11.04
C ASN A 227 10.87 -10.45 9.98
N MET A 228 10.16 -11.08 9.04
CA MET A 228 9.42 -10.37 8.00
C MET A 228 8.32 -9.47 8.57
N VAL A 229 7.60 -9.94 9.61
CA VAL A 229 6.51 -9.15 10.23
C VAL A 229 7.04 -8.07 11.17
N GLU A 230 8.15 -8.33 11.87
CA GLU A 230 8.80 -7.36 12.75
C GLU A 230 9.45 -6.22 11.96
N GLU A 231 10.05 -6.53 10.81
CA GLU A 231 10.58 -5.52 9.88
C GLU A 231 9.47 -4.60 9.36
N MET A 232 8.34 -5.19 8.93
CA MET A 232 7.17 -4.42 8.52
C MET A 232 6.64 -3.52 9.65
N HIS A 233 6.52 -4.05 10.87
CA HIS A 233 6.09 -3.25 12.03
C HIS A 233 7.04 -2.08 12.30
N THR A 234 8.36 -2.31 12.19
CA THR A 234 9.38 -1.27 12.40
C THR A 234 9.17 -0.08 11.46
N LEU A 235 8.79 -0.33 10.21
CA LEU A 235 8.54 0.71 9.21
C LEU A 235 7.27 1.52 9.51
N VAL A 236 6.19 0.86 9.94
CA VAL A 236 4.83 1.46 9.96
C VAL A 236 4.30 1.76 11.37
N GLY A 237 5.01 1.34 12.42
CA GLY A 237 4.62 1.50 13.83
C GLY A 237 4.31 2.93 14.24
N LYS A 238 5.10 3.89 13.74
CA LYS A 238 4.98 5.31 14.09
C LYS A 238 4.06 6.11 13.16
N LEU A 239 3.55 5.50 12.09
CA LEU A 239 2.65 6.19 11.16
C LEU A 239 1.27 6.39 11.82
N PRO A 240 0.60 7.55 11.64
CA PRO A 240 -0.71 7.81 12.22
C PRO A 240 -1.88 7.12 11.49
N GLN A 241 -1.69 6.71 10.24
CA GLN A 241 -2.75 6.14 9.39
C GLN A 241 -3.28 4.79 9.89
N GLN A 242 -4.48 4.42 9.45
CA GLN A 242 -4.89 3.01 9.44
C GLN A 242 -3.94 2.21 8.54
N ILE A 243 -3.60 0.99 8.95
CA ILE A 243 -2.69 0.10 8.20
C ILE A 243 -3.40 -1.23 7.96
N THR A 244 -3.39 -1.69 6.71
CA THR A 244 -3.87 -3.04 6.37
C THR A 244 -2.81 -3.79 5.60
N PHE A 245 -2.37 -4.94 6.11
CA PHE A 245 -1.28 -5.71 5.51
C PHE A 245 -1.85 -6.72 4.51
N PRO A 246 -1.58 -6.61 3.19
CA PRO A 246 -1.90 -7.65 2.23
C PRO A 246 -1.11 -8.92 2.54
N VAL A 247 -1.82 -10.00 2.84
CA VAL A 247 -1.24 -11.31 3.13
C VAL A 247 -1.81 -12.31 2.13
N ARG A 248 -0.94 -13.03 1.42
CA ARG A 248 -1.38 -14.06 0.48
C ARG A 248 -2.01 -15.21 1.26
N ALA A 249 -3.29 -15.46 1.03
CA ALA A 249 -4.14 -16.28 1.90
C ALA A 249 -3.63 -17.72 2.08
N VAL A 250 -3.05 -18.32 1.04
CA VAL A 250 -2.48 -19.69 1.07
C VAL A 250 -1.31 -19.84 2.06
N MET A 251 -0.68 -18.73 2.45
CA MET A 251 0.44 -18.71 3.40
C MET A 251 0.02 -18.25 4.80
N ALA A 252 -1.19 -17.70 4.97
CA ALA A 252 -1.56 -17.00 6.19
C ALA A 252 -1.64 -17.90 7.43
N LYS A 253 -2.25 -19.09 7.32
CA LYS A 253 -2.42 -20.01 8.47
C LYS A 253 -1.08 -20.51 9.03
N PRO A 254 -0.12 -21.01 8.22
CA PRO A 254 1.20 -21.39 8.73
C PRO A 254 1.96 -20.25 9.42
N ALA A 255 1.73 -18.99 9.02
CA ALA A 255 2.36 -17.80 9.63
C ALA A 255 1.52 -17.17 10.77
N TRP A 256 0.42 -17.81 11.19
CA TRP A 256 -0.58 -17.16 12.03
C TRP A 256 -0.02 -16.61 13.34
N THR A 257 0.89 -17.32 14.01
CA THR A 257 1.54 -16.84 15.24
C THR A 257 2.23 -15.49 15.05
N HIS A 258 2.84 -15.25 13.88
CA HIS A 258 3.52 -13.99 13.56
C HIS A 258 2.54 -12.91 13.12
N LEU A 259 1.54 -13.26 12.33
CA LEU A 259 0.51 -12.32 11.87
C LEU A 259 -0.41 -11.85 13.00
N SER A 260 -0.77 -12.74 13.93
CA SER A 260 -1.52 -12.38 15.14
C SER A 260 -0.69 -11.49 16.07
N TRP A 261 0.61 -11.75 16.21
CA TRP A 261 1.51 -10.83 16.92
C TRP A 261 1.49 -9.45 16.28
N LEU A 262 1.62 -9.35 14.94
CA LEU A 262 1.57 -8.09 14.22
C LEU A 262 0.26 -7.34 14.51
N LEU A 263 -0.89 -8.00 14.38
CA LEU A 263 -2.20 -7.40 14.67
C LEU A 263 -2.35 -6.89 16.11
N SER A 264 -1.63 -7.47 17.07
CA SER A 264 -1.67 -7.02 18.46
C SER A 264 -0.85 -5.76 18.74
N GLN A 265 0.04 -5.35 17.83
CA GLN A 265 0.89 -4.16 18.03
C GLN A 265 0.14 -2.84 17.95
N SER A 266 -1.01 -2.79 17.25
CA SER A 266 -1.81 -1.57 17.16
C SER A 266 -3.27 -1.85 16.81
N LYS A 267 -4.18 -1.10 17.40
CA LYS A 267 -5.61 -1.08 17.00
C LYS A 267 -5.82 -0.58 15.56
N ARG A 268 -4.82 0.08 14.98
CA ARG A 268 -4.84 0.56 13.59
C ARG A 268 -4.57 -0.53 12.56
N TYR A 269 -4.18 -1.73 13.02
CA TYR A 269 -3.70 -2.79 12.15
C TYR A 269 -4.81 -3.78 11.81
N SER A 270 -4.90 -4.10 10.52
CA SER A 270 -5.74 -5.13 9.93
C SER A 270 -4.93 -5.95 8.92
N LEU A 271 -5.45 -7.09 8.49
CA LEU A 271 -4.93 -7.86 7.36
C LEU A 271 -5.94 -7.80 6.21
N THR A 272 -5.44 -7.81 4.97
CA THR A 272 -6.24 -8.12 3.78
C THR A 272 -5.75 -9.44 3.22
N LEU A 273 -6.53 -10.50 3.38
CA LEU A 273 -6.20 -11.80 2.82
C LEU A 273 -6.53 -11.81 1.33
N TRP A 274 -5.52 -11.95 0.48
CA TRP A 274 -5.68 -11.97 -0.97
C TRP A 274 -5.31 -13.32 -1.59
N GLN A 275 -5.92 -13.66 -2.72
CA GLN A 275 -5.70 -14.93 -3.41
C GLN A 275 -5.07 -14.72 -4.79
N GLY A 276 -4.00 -15.44 -5.11
CA GLY A 276 -3.54 -15.57 -6.49
C GLY A 276 -4.42 -16.55 -7.28
N LYS A 277 -4.55 -16.36 -8.60
CA LYS A 277 -5.46 -17.14 -9.47
C LYS A 277 -5.34 -18.67 -9.33
N THR A 278 -4.15 -19.17 -9.03
CA THR A 278 -3.86 -20.61 -8.91
C THR A 278 -3.62 -21.05 -7.46
N ASP A 279 -3.84 -20.18 -6.48
CA ASP A 279 -3.59 -20.49 -5.08
C ASP A 279 -4.66 -21.46 -4.55
N PRO A 280 -4.28 -22.62 -3.99
CA PRO A 280 -5.20 -23.58 -3.39
C PRO A 280 -5.62 -23.13 -1.98
N VAL A 281 -6.30 -21.99 -1.89
CA VAL A 281 -6.83 -21.46 -0.61
C VAL A 281 -7.95 -22.36 -0.10
N ARG A 282 -7.83 -22.79 1.16
CA ARG A 282 -8.80 -23.68 1.81
C ARG A 282 -9.74 -22.91 2.72
N VAL A 283 -11.03 -23.22 2.66
CA VAL A 283 -12.04 -22.60 3.54
C VAL A 283 -11.74 -22.86 5.02
N GLU A 284 -11.25 -24.05 5.37
CA GLU A 284 -10.83 -24.38 6.74
C GLU A 284 -9.73 -23.45 7.27
N ASP A 285 -8.84 -22.98 6.41
CA ASP A 285 -7.74 -22.10 6.81
C ASP A 285 -8.24 -20.68 7.03
N LEU A 286 -9.19 -20.21 6.22
CA LEU A 286 -9.88 -18.94 6.40
C LEU A 286 -10.71 -18.93 7.69
N LEU A 287 -11.43 -20.02 7.98
CA LEU A 287 -12.19 -20.19 9.23
C LEU A 287 -11.27 -20.19 10.45
N PHE A 288 -10.10 -20.85 10.36
CA PHE A 288 -9.10 -20.80 11.42
C PHE A 288 -8.67 -19.36 11.71
N ILE A 289 -8.33 -18.58 10.68
CA ILE A 289 -7.91 -17.18 10.85
C ILE A 289 -9.04 -16.35 11.46
N ARG A 290 -10.27 -16.49 10.93
CA ARG A 290 -11.45 -15.78 11.42
C ARG A 290 -11.72 -16.08 12.91
N ASN A 291 -11.67 -17.35 13.31
CA ASN A 291 -11.93 -17.77 14.69
C ASN A 291 -10.85 -17.33 15.69
N ASN A 292 -9.69 -16.86 15.20
CA ASN A 292 -8.58 -16.39 16.04
C ASN A 292 -8.33 -14.88 15.90
N SER A 293 -9.21 -14.14 15.24
CA SER A 293 -9.10 -12.69 15.04
C SER A 293 -10.43 -11.99 15.28
N LYS A 294 -10.41 -10.67 15.35
CA LYS A 294 -11.64 -9.89 15.39
C LYS A 294 -12.19 -9.69 13.97
N PRO A 295 -13.52 -9.74 13.76
CA PRO A 295 -14.12 -9.56 12.44
C PRO A 295 -13.70 -8.27 11.73
N GLU A 296 -13.53 -7.17 12.47
CA GLU A 296 -13.10 -5.88 11.93
C GLU A 296 -11.61 -5.82 11.51
N GLN A 297 -10.81 -6.82 11.88
CA GLN A 297 -9.37 -6.83 11.61
C GLN A 297 -8.98 -7.57 10.32
N ILE A 298 -9.90 -8.29 9.66
CA ILE A 298 -9.56 -9.11 8.49
C ILE A 298 -10.50 -8.79 7.33
N TYR A 299 -9.94 -8.31 6.23
CA TYR A 299 -10.59 -8.17 4.94
C TYR A 299 -10.24 -9.35 4.03
N TYR A 300 -11.10 -9.65 3.04
CA TYR A 300 -10.96 -10.82 2.19
C TYR A 300 -11.14 -10.44 0.71
N ASP A 301 -10.03 -10.41 -0.04
CA ASP A 301 -9.98 -10.21 -1.48
C ASP A 301 -9.71 -11.57 -2.16
N LEU A 302 -10.77 -12.39 -2.26
CA LEU A 302 -10.70 -13.80 -2.66
C LEU A 302 -11.60 -14.08 -3.86
N TYR A 303 -11.19 -15.02 -4.71
CA TYR A 303 -11.98 -15.43 -5.86
C TYR A 303 -13.11 -16.39 -5.49
N GLU A 304 -14.11 -16.45 -6.36
CA GLU A 304 -15.13 -17.51 -6.31
C GLU A 304 -14.57 -18.84 -6.85
N PRO A 305 -15.04 -20.00 -6.35
CA PRO A 305 -16.14 -20.18 -5.38
C PRO A 305 -15.70 -20.14 -3.89
N VAL A 306 -14.41 -19.92 -3.60
CA VAL A 306 -13.86 -20.00 -2.23
C VAL A 306 -14.52 -18.97 -1.31
N LEU A 307 -14.68 -17.74 -1.80
CA LEU A 307 -15.31 -16.65 -1.03
C LEU A 307 -16.75 -16.98 -0.62
N SER A 308 -17.60 -17.41 -1.56
CA SER A 308 -18.99 -17.75 -1.25
C SER A 308 -19.12 -18.94 -0.33
N GLN A 309 -18.30 -19.99 -0.50
CA GLN A 309 -18.27 -21.13 0.42
C GLN A 309 -17.86 -20.72 1.83
N PHE A 310 -16.84 -19.87 1.95
CA PHE A 310 -16.39 -19.35 3.23
C PHE A 310 -17.48 -18.49 3.91
N LYS A 311 -18.08 -17.54 3.19
CA LYS A 311 -19.18 -16.71 3.69
C LYS A 311 -20.37 -17.54 4.18
N LYS A 312 -20.73 -18.58 3.42
CA LYS A 312 -21.83 -19.48 3.80
C LYS A 312 -21.61 -20.14 5.17
N ILE A 313 -20.37 -20.44 5.53
CA ILE A 313 -20.08 -21.06 6.84
C ILE A 313 -19.88 -19.98 7.89
N ALA A 314 -19.06 -18.98 7.60
CA ALA A 314 -18.63 -17.94 8.55
C ALA A 314 -19.72 -16.97 9.00
N LEU A 315 -20.77 -16.78 8.19
CA LEU A 315 -21.88 -15.86 8.49
C LEU A 315 -23.15 -16.56 8.97
N TYR A 316 -23.30 -17.86 8.70
CA TYR A 316 -24.53 -18.61 9.01
C TYR A 316 -24.36 -19.67 10.10
N GLN A 317 -23.15 -19.94 10.59
CA GLN A 317 -22.98 -20.72 11.81
C GLN A 317 -23.16 -19.81 13.04
N PRO A 318 -24.05 -20.16 13.99
CA PRO A 318 -24.09 -19.48 15.27
C PRO A 318 -22.73 -19.65 15.95
N GLU A 319 -22.22 -18.58 16.58
CA GLU A 319 -21.05 -18.60 17.47
C GLU A 319 -21.04 -19.91 18.28
N PRO A 320 -19.94 -20.68 18.31
CA PRO A 320 -19.83 -21.80 19.23
C PRO A 320 -20.04 -21.23 20.63
N SER A 321 -21.15 -21.60 21.26
CA SER A 321 -21.49 -21.23 22.63
C SER A 321 -20.23 -21.23 23.49
N ALA A 322 -19.93 -20.06 24.08
CA ALA A 322 -18.81 -19.85 24.98
C ALA A 322 -18.52 -21.12 25.78
N LYS A 323 -17.30 -21.64 25.62
CA LYS A 323 -16.83 -22.84 26.31
C LYS A 323 -17.16 -22.71 27.80
N TYR A 324 -18.19 -23.42 28.26
CA TYR A 324 -18.36 -23.76 29.66
C TYR A 324 -17.11 -24.53 30.08
N GLY A 325 -16.35 -23.93 30.98
CA GLY A 325 -15.00 -24.35 31.35
C GLY A 325 -14.69 -24.11 32.82
N TRP A 326 -15.57 -24.60 33.70
CA TRP A 326 -15.30 -25.12 35.04
C TRP A 326 -14.42 -24.29 36.00
N ARG A 327 -15.11 -23.65 36.96
CA ARG A 327 -14.57 -23.48 38.32
C ARG A 327 -14.57 -24.85 39.01
N SER A 328 -13.41 -25.26 39.49
CA SER A 328 -13.23 -26.14 40.65
C SER A 328 -11.93 -25.73 41.32
#